data_AF-A0A936E9W7-F1
#
_entry.id   AF-A0A936E9W7-F1
#
_cell.length_a   1.000
_cell.length_b   1.000
_cell.length_c   1.000
_cell.angle_alpha   90.00
_cell.angle_beta   90.00
_cell.angle_gamma   90.00
#
_symmetry.space_group_name_H-M   'P 1'
#
loop_
_entity.id
_entity.type
_entity.pdbx_description
1 polymer ?
#
loop_
_entity_poly.entity_id
_entity_poly.type
_entity_poly.pdbx_seq_one_letter_code
_entity_poly.pdbx_strand_id
1 'polypeptide(L)' 'MNELLLETAVSTALSAGQLLREYWTRPRHIASKGLRDVVTDADFASQALITGRVRAQFPSHGFMVEEDDPTLPTSGD' A
#
# COMPACT_ATOMS: atom_id res chain seq x y z
N MET A 1 -12.93 14.51 -12.43
CA MET A 1 -12.11 13.29 -12.56
C MET A 1 -10.77 13.46 -11.84
N ASN A 2 -9.90 14.38 -12.25
CA ASN A 2 -8.57 14.56 -11.65
C ASN A 2 -8.58 14.96 -10.16
N GLU A 3 -9.57 15.75 -9.74
CA GLU A 3 -9.70 16.19 -8.34
C GLU A 3 -10.01 15.02 -7.41
N LEU A 4 -10.88 14.09 -7.83
CA LEU A 4 -11.21 12.88 -7.06
C LEU A 4 -10.02 11.91 -6.99
N LEU A 5 -9.23 11.79 -8.07
CA LEU A 5 -7.99 11.00 -8.07
C LEU A 5 -7.00 11.56 -7.04
N LEU A 6 -6.80 12.88 -7.06
CA LEU A 6 -5.89 13.56 -6.14
C LEU A 6 -6.37 13.43 -4.68
N GLU A 7 -7.65 13.67 -4.42
CA GLU A 7 -8.24 13.54 -3.08
C GLU A 7 -8.11 12.11 -2.53
N THR A 8 -8.40 11.11 -3.36
CA THR A 8 -8.26 9.69 -2.99
C THR A 8 -6.80 9.35 -2.69
N ALA A 9 -5.86 9.81 -3.52
CA ALA A 9 -4.44 9.57 -3.32
C ALA A 9 -3.93 10.22 -2.02
N VAL A 10 -4.28 11.50 -1.78
CA VAL A 10 -3.84 12.23 -0.58
C VAL A 10 -4.42 11.60 0.68
N SER A 11 -5.74 11.36 0.73
CA SER A 11 -6.39 10.78 1.91
C SER A 11 -5.89 9.36 2.23
N THR A 12 -5.62 8.57 1.19
CA THR A 12 -5.07 7.21 1.32
C THR A 12 -3.64 7.25 1.83
N ALA A 13 -2.78 8.11 1.26
CA ALA A 13 -1.40 8.28 1.71
C ALA A 13 -1.31 8.77 3.16
N LEU A 14 -2.17 9.72 3.57
CA LEU A 14 -2.23 10.20 4.95
C LEU A 14 -2.60 9.07 5.93
N SER A 15 -3.54 8.21 5.54
CA SER A 15 -3.95 7.08 6.38
C SER A 15 -2.89 5.98 6.46
N ALA A 16 -2.20 5.70 5.35
CA ALA A 16 -1.04 4.80 5.37
C ALA A 16 0.09 5.36 6.25
N GLY A 17 0.35 6.67 6.18
CA GLY A 17 1.33 7.34 7.02
C GLY A 17 0.98 7.28 8.51
N GLN A 18 -0.30 7.40 8.86
CA GLN A 18 -0.77 7.17 10.23
C GLN A 18 -0.53 5.72 10.66
N LEU A 19 -0.91 4.74 9.82
CA LEU A 19 -0.71 3.32 10.10
C LEU A 19 0.78 3.00 10.35
N LEU A 20 1.68 3.52 9.52
CA LEU A 20 3.12 3.35 9.70
C LEU A 20 3.62 3.91 11.04
N ARG A 21 3.09 5.06 11.50
CA ARG A 21 3.42 5.62 12.83
C ARG A 21 2.93 4.72 13.96
N GLU A 22 1.77 4.09 13.80
CA GLU A 22 1.27 3.13 14.79
C GLU A 22 2.16 1.89 14.85
N TYR A 23 2.55 1.34 13.70
CA TYR A 23 3.47 0.21 13.60
C TYR A 23 4.86 0.52 14.16
N TRP A 24 5.33 1.76 14.03
CA TRP A 24 6.63 2.18 14.58
C TRP A 24 6.77 1.92 16.09
N THR A 25 5.67 2.00 16.82
CA THR A 25 5.63 1.78 18.28
C THR A 25 5.48 0.30 18.67
N ARG A 26 5.27 -0.61 17.70
CA ARG A 26 5.03 -2.03 17.92
C ARG A 26 6.29 -2.85 17.64
N PRO A 27 6.40 -4.07 18.19
CA PRO A 27 7.39 -5.04 17.71
C PRO A 27 7.20 -5.29 16.22
N ARG A 28 8.30 -5.23 15.45
CA ARG A 28 8.28 -5.44 14.00
C ARG A 28 8.63 -6.88 13.66
N HIS A 29 7.92 -7.44 12.70
CA HIS A 29 8.36 -8.65 12.03
C HIS A 29 9.17 -8.24 10.81
N ILE A 30 10.41 -8.70 10.73
CA ILE A 30 11.36 -8.31 9.69
C ILE A 30 11.72 -9.55 8.87
N ALA A 31 11.60 -9.45 7.54
CA ALA A 31 12.06 -10.44 6.59
C ALA A 31 13.07 -9.81 5.61
N SER A 32 13.87 -10.65 4.93
CA SER A 32 14.85 -10.21 3.95
C SER A 32 14.62 -10.95 2.63
N LYS A 33 14.44 -10.19 1.55
CA LYS A 33 14.30 -10.72 0.18
C LYS A 33 15.65 -10.82 -0.54
N GLY A 34 16.72 -10.26 0.04
CA GLY A 34 18.03 -10.24 -0.58
C GLY A 34 19.06 -9.41 0.20
N LEU A 35 20.25 -9.23 -0.38
CA LEU A 35 21.27 -8.39 0.24
C LEU A 35 20.79 -6.93 0.30
N ARG A 36 20.50 -6.44 1.51
CA ARG A 36 19.96 -5.09 1.80
C ARG A 36 18.52 -4.84 1.30
N ASP A 37 17.76 -5.92 1.09
CA ASP A 37 16.34 -5.84 0.74
C ASP A 37 15.53 -6.37 1.92
N VAL A 38 15.17 -5.47 2.83
CA VAL A 38 14.48 -5.78 4.08
C VAL A 38 13.06 -5.27 3.99
N VAL A 39 12.11 -6.13 4.35
CA VAL A 39 10.69 -5.84 4.42
C VAL A 39 10.18 -6.10 5.83
N THR A 40 9.16 -5.35 6.25
CA THR A 40 8.50 -5.48 7.53
C THR A 40 7.00 -5.72 7.39
N ASP A 41 6.37 -6.15 8.47
CA ASP A 41 4.91 -6.20 8.57
C ASP A 41 4.23 -4.84 8.33
N ALA A 42 4.93 -3.74 8.57
CA ALA A 42 4.43 -2.39 8.28
C ALA A 42 4.35 -2.13 6.75
N ASP A 43 5.28 -2.66 5.96
CA ASP A 43 5.30 -2.50 4.51
C ASP A 43 4.08 -3.19 3.88
N PHE A 44 3.86 -4.47 4.22
CA PHE A 44 2.68 -5.23 3.79
C PHE A 44 1.36 -4.57 4.24
N ALA A 45 1.29 -4.10 5.49
CA ALA A 45 0.08 -3.48 6.01
C ALA A 45 -0.23 -2.14 5.32
N SER A 46 0.79 -1.33 5.04
CA SER A 46 0.63 -0.06 4.34
C SER A 46 0.19 -0.27 2.89
N GLN A 47 0.81 -1.23 2.18
CA GLN A 47 0.41 -1.59 0.82
C GLN A 47 -1.05 -2.07 0.78
N ALA A 48 -1.43 -3.00 1.64
CA ALA A 48 -2.79 -3.54 1.69
C ALA A 48 -3.84 -2.44 1.95
N LEU A 49 -3.54 -1.48 2.83
CA LEU A 49 -4.43 -0.33 3.07
C LEU A 49 -4.57 0.53 1.80
N ILE A 50 -3.45 0.85 1.15
CA ILE A 50 -3.42 1.71 -0.03
C ILE A 50 -4.19 1.06 -1.18
N THR A 51 -3.84 -0.19 -1.53
CA THR A 51 -4.45 -0.89 -2.66
C THR A 51 -5.92 -1.20 -2.39
N GLY A 52 -6.27 -1.56 -1.15
CA GLY A 52 -7.66 -1.76 -0.74
C GLY A 52 -8.54 -0.51 -0.93
N ARG A 53 -8.05 0.66 -0.53
CA ARG A 53 -8.79 1.92 -0.69
C ARG A 53 -8.90 2.37 -2.14
N VAL A 54 -7.80 2.31 -2.88
CA VAL A 54 -7.80 2.66 -4.31
C VAL A 54 -8.74 1.74 -5.07
N ARG A 55 -8.71 0.42 -4.81
CA ARG A 55 -9.59 -0.57 -5.47
C ARG A 55 -11.06 -0.37 -5.11
N ALA A 56 -11.37 0.03 -3.88
CA ALA A 56 -12.74 0.34 -3.47
C ALA A 56 -13.30 1.54 -4.24
N GLN A 57 -12.47 2.56 -4.50
CA GLN A 57 -12.88 3.77 -5.22
C GLN A 57 -12.80 3.61 -6.76
N PHE A 58 -11.84 2.83 -7.24
CA PHE A 58 -11.54 2.63 -8.66
C PHE A 58 -11.33 1.14 -8.97
N PRO A 59 -12.43 0.35 -9.09
CA PRO A 59 -12.34 -1.11 -9.21
C PRO A 59 -11.64 -1.63 -10.47
N SER A 60 -11.51 -0.82 -11.52
CA SER A 60 -10.88 -1.19 -12.79
C SER A 60 -9.40 -0.81 -12.90
N HIS A 61 -8.83 -0.11 -11.92
CA HIS A 61 -7.42 0.27 -11.96
C HIS A 61 -6.49 -0.93 -11.72
N GLY A 62 -5.34 -0.91 -12.38
CA GLY A 62 -4.23 -1.82 -12.12
C GLY A 62 -3.31 -1.32 -11.02
N PHE A 63 -2.50 -2.22 -10.47
CA PHE A 63 -1.54 -1.96 -9.40
C PHE A 63 -0.13 -2.41 -9.81
N MET A 64 0.81 -1.50 -9.64
CA MET A 64 2.24 -1.80 -9.64
C MET A 64 2.75 -1.55 -8.23
N VAL A 65 3.20 -2.62 -7.58
CA VAL A 65 3.54 -2.64 -6.15
C VAL A 65 4.92 -3.26 -5.94
N GLU A 66 5.55 -2.93 -4.81
CA GLU A 66 6.88 -3.46 -4.44
C GLU A 66 6.78 -4.83 -3.76
N GLU A 67 5.76 -5.02 -2.93
CA GLU A 67 5.52 -6.30 -2.27
C GLU A 67 4.66 -7.20 -3.15
N ASP A 68 5.12 -8.44 -3.38
CA ASP A 68 4.41 -9.42 -4.20
C ASP A 68 3.01 -9.70 -3.62
N ASP A 69 2.00 -9.40 -4.43
CA ASP A 69 0.60 -9.73 -4.14
C ASP A 69 -0.09 -10.23 -5.43
N PRO A 70 -0.24 -11.56 -5.59
CA PRO A 70 -0.84 -12.15 -6.80
C PRO A 70 -2.34 -11.88 -6.93
N THR A 71 -2.98 -11.25 -5.92
CA THR A 71 -4.42 -10.96 -5.93
C THR A 71 -4.76 -9.59 -6.52
N LEU A 72 -3.74 -8.76 -6.78
CA LEU A 72 -3.89 -7.44 -7.38
C LEU A 72 -3.80 -7.50 -8.92
N PRO A 73 -4.75 -6.90 -9.65
CA PRO A 73 -4.64 -6.80 -11.09
C PRO A 73 -3.47 -5.89 -11.46
N THR A 74 -2.57 -6.33 -12.36
CA THR A 74 -1.40 -5.56 -12.80
C THR A 74 -1.69 -4.62 -13.98
N SER A 75 -2.89 -4.72 -14.55
CA SER A 75 -3.40 -3.87 -15.62
C SER A 75 -4.77 -3.32 -15.28
N GLY A 76 -5.13 -2.18 -15.88
CA GLY A 76 -6.41 -1.51 -15.69
C GLY A 76 -6.60 -0.38 -16.70
N ASP A 77 -7.68 0.37 -16.55
CA ASP A 77 -8.07 1.49 -17.43
C ASP A 77 -7.07 2.66 -17.45
#